data_AF-Q87M44-F1
#
_entry.id   AF-Q87M44-F1
#
_cell.length_a   1.000
_cell.length_b   1.000
_cell.length_c   1.000
_cell.angle_alpha   90.00
_cell.angle_beta   90.00
_cell.angle_gamma   90.00
#
_symmetry.space_group_name_H-M   'P 1'
#
loop_
_entity.id
_entity.type
_entity.pdbx_description
1 polymer ?
#
loop_
_entity_poly.entity_id
_entity_poly.type
_entity_poly.pdbx_seq_one_letter_code
_entity_poly.pdbx_strand_id
1 'polypeptide(L)'
;MKRLIAKQKGVTQIEFSLIALAVILVLFLIMEFAVYFFSVQMVNEVTRRAARLATVCYIADRDDIPSLPSVSNLYPSGFTASNLQIDYLDEAGASVDVSGFLSTPPASSDVLNAQFAQIKYVRARAVNYTFQFFVLAALINAVGSTPAFETILPAESLGILRPEGTNVITDC
;
A
#
# COMPACT_ATOMS: atom_id res chain seq x y z
N MET A 1 -37.65 -62.45 -16.99
CA MET A 1 -37.02 -61.12 -17.00
C MET A 1 -35.65 -61.20 -16.31
N LYS A 2 -34.54 -61.22 -17.06
CA LYS A 2 -33.19 -61.22 -16.47
C LYS A 2 -32.79 -59.77 -16.20
N ARG A 3 -32.73 -59.39 -14.92
CA ARG A 3 -32.29 -58.07 -14.47
C ARG A 3 -30.77 -58.04 -14.53
N LEU A 4 -30.22 -57.40 -15.56
CA LEU A 4 -28.77 -57.17 -15.68
C LEU A 4 -28.37 -56.15 -14.61
N ILE A 5 -27.84 -56.64 -13.48
CA ILE A 5 -27.20 -55.78 -12.48
C ILE A 5 -25.82 -55.41 -13.05
N ALA A 6 -25.71 -54.21 -13.62
CA ALA A 6 -24.44 -53.67 -14.09
C ALA A 6 -23.51 -53.46 -12.90
N LYS A 7 -22.32 -54.10 -12.91
CA LYS A 7 -21.27 -53.82 -11.92
C LYS A 7 -20.72 -52.42 -12.19
N GLN A 8 -20.94 -51.47 -11.27
CA GLN A 8 -20.31 -50.16 -11.33
C GLN A 8 -18.79 -50.33 -11.20
N LYS A 9 -18.05 -49.96 -12.26
CA LYS A 9 -16.60 -49.87 -12.27
C LYS A 9 -16.20 -48.39 -12.19
N GLY A 10 -15.16 -48.08 -11.42
CA GLY A 10 -14.62 -46.70 -11.34
C GLY A 10 -15.09 -45.86 -10.13
N VAL A 11 -15.90 -46.40 -9.22
CA VAL A 11 -16.32 -45.68 -8.01
C VAL A 11 -15.11 -45.28 -7.15
N THR A 12 -14.14 -46.18 -6.99
CA THR A 12 -12.89 -45.91 -6.26
C THR A 12 -12.06 -44.78 -6.87
N GLN A 13 -12.10 -44.61 -8.19
CA GLN A 13 -11.41 -43.53 -8.88
C GLN A 13 -12.08 -42.18 -8.62
N ILE A 14 -13.42 -42.16 -8.56
CA ILE A 14 -14.19 -40.95 -8.22
C ILE A 14 -13.95 -40.57 -6.75
N GLU A 15 -14.02 -41.53 -5.82
CA GLU A 15 -13.76 -41.31 -4.40
C GLU A 15 -12.36 -40.75 -4.16
N PHE A 16 -11.34 -41.33 -4.80
CA PHE A 16 -9.98 -40.84 -4.72
C PHE A 16 -9.85 -39.43 -5.29
N SER A 17 -10.46 -39.15 -6.45
CA SER A 17 -10.40 -37.83 -7.08
C SER A 17 -11.08 -36.76 -6.22
N LEU A 18 -12.18 -37.10 -5.54
CA LEU A 18 -12.90 -36.19 -4.64
C LEU A 18 -12.03 -35.82 -3.43
N ILE A 19 -11.37 -36.81 -2.81
CA ILE A 19 -10.48 -36.60 -1.67
C ILE A 19 -9.25 -35.80 -2.11
N ALA A 20 -8.64 -36.16 -3.25
CA ALA A 20 -7.50 -35.44 -3.80
C ALA A 20 -7.85 -33.97 -4.09
N LEU A 21 -9.01 -33.70 -4.68
CA LEU A 21 -9.51 -32.35 -4.91
C LEU A 21 -9.68 -31.58 -3.60
N ALA A 22 -10.28 -32.20 -2.58
CA ALA A 22 -10.47 -31.56 -1.28
C ALA A 22 -9.13 -31.18 -0.63
N VAL A 23 -8.13 -32.07 -0.67
CA VAL A 23 -6.79 -31.80 -0.13
C VAL A 23 -6.11 -30.67 -0.89
N ILE A 24 -6.17 -30.68 -2.23
CA ILE A 24 -5.57 -29.63 -3.06
C ILE A 24 -6.19 -28.26 -2.79
N LEU A 25 -7.53 -28.19 -2.64
CA LEU A 25 -8.21 -26.94 -2.29
C LEU A 25 -7.77 -26.40 -0.93
N VAL A 26 -7.58 -27.26 0.07
CA VAL A 26 -7.08 -26.86 1.38
C VAL A 26 -5.66 -26.32 1.29
N LEU A 27 -4.79 -26.94 0.49
CA LEU A 27 -3.42 -26.45 0.29
C LEU A 27 -3.41 -25.07 -0.38
N PHE A 28 -4.22 -24.85 -1.41
CA PHE A 28 -4.34 -23.53 -2.02
C PHE A 28 -4.89 -22.48 -1.06
N LEU A 29 -5.90 -22.83 -0.26
CA LEU A 29 -6.45 -21.93 0.76
C LEU A 29 -5.36 -21.47 1.74
N ILE A 30 -4.54 -22.39 2.25
CA ILE A 30 -3.44 -22.05 3.17
C ILE A 30 -2.42 -21.12 2.50
N MET A 31 -2.03 -21.42 1.26
CA MET A 31 -1.09 -20.58 0.50
C MET A 31 -1.66 -19.17 0.25
N GLU A 32 -2.94 -19.06 -0.07
CA GLU A 32 -3.58 -17.76 -0.30
C GLU A 32 -3.63 -16.90 0.96
N PHE A 33 -3.96 -17.48 2.11
CA PHE A 33 -3.90 -16.75 3.37
C PHE A 33 -2.48 -16.33 3.73
N ALA A 34 -1.47 -17.16 3.44
CA ALA A 34 -0.08 -16.79 3.65
C ALA A 34 0.31 -15.56 2.81
N VAL A 35 -0.08 -15.52 1.53
CA VAL A 35 0.17 -14.37 0.65
C VAL A 35 -0.63 -13.15 1.09
N TYR A 36 -1.87 -13.32 1.55
CA TYR A 36 -2.69 -12.23 2.09
C TYR A 36 -2.00 -11.55 3.28
N PHE A 37 -1.56 -12.33 4.28
CA PHE A 37 -0.85 -11.77 5.44
C PHE A 37 0.46 -11.11 5.05
N PHE A 38 1.22 -11.72 4.14
CA PHE A 38 2.44 -11.11 3.61
C PHE A 38 2.15 -9.74 2.98
N SER A 39 1.14 -9.64 2.11
CA SER A 39 0.76 -8.38 1.45
C SER A 39 0.37 -7.31 2.46
N VAL A 40 -0.45 -7.67 3.46
CA VAL A 40 -0.88 -6.75 4.53
C VAL A 40 0.33 -6.19 5.31
N GLN A 41 1.31 -7.03 5.64
CA GLN A 41 2.53 -6.59 6.32
C GLN A 41 3.41 -5.71 5.43
N MET A 42 3.47 -6.00 4.13
CA MET A 42 4.19 -5.17 3.17
C MET A 42 3.56 -3.79 3.02
N VAL A 43 2.23 -3.67 3.00
CA VAL A 43 1.55 -2.36 3.00
C VAL A 43 1.96 -1.53 4.22
N ASN A 44 2.05 -2.14 5.40
CA ASN A 44 2.51 -1.43 6.60
C ASN A 44 3.95 -0.91 6.44
N GLU A 45 4.87 -1.73 5.95
CA GLU A 45 6.26 -1.28 5.72
C GLU A 45 6.36 -0.19 4.65
N VAL A 46 5.54 -0.27 3.60
CA VAL A 46 5.43 0.79 2.57
C VAL A 46 5.04 2.12 3.20
N THR A 47 4.00 2.16 4.04
CA THR A 47 3.59 3.41 4.71
C THR A 47 4.68 3.92 5.66
N ARG A 48 5.38 3.04 6.37
CA ARG A 48 6.49 3.42 7.25
C ARG A 48 7.67 4.01 6.49
N ARG A 49 8.02 3.43 5.35
CA ARG A 49 9.12 3.91 4.51
C ARG A 49 8.76 5.21 3.79
N ALA A 50 7.55 5.31 3.27
CA ALA A 50 7.03 6.53 2.66
C ALA A 50 7.01 7.70 3.64
N ALA A 51 6.53 7.48 4.88
CA ALA A 51 6.52 8.51 5.92
C ALA A 51 7.94 9.02 6.22
N ARG A 52 8.93 8.13 6.35
CA ARG A 52 10.34 8.52 6.59
C ARG A 52 10.98 9.30 5.45
N LEU A 53 10.58 9.04 4.20
CA LEU A 53 11.05 9.83 3.06
C LEU A 53 10.37 11.20 3.06
N ALA A 54 9.05 11.23 3.25
CA ALA A 54 8.27 12.46 3.25
C ALA A 54 8.59 13.43 4.40
N THR A 55 9.22 12.98 5.50
CA THR A 55 9.71 13.87 6.56
C THR A 55 10.99 14.62 6.18
N VAL A 56 11.72 14.13 5.17
CA VAL A 56 13.04 14.65 4.78
C VAL A 56 13.05 15.22 3.37
N CYS A 57 12.24 14.70 2.45
CA CYS A 57 12.09 15.19 1.09
C CYS A 57 11.50 16.59 1.02
N TYR A 58 11.79 17.31 -0.05
CA TYR A 58 11.12 18.58 -0.31
C TYR A 58 9.64 18.35 -0.60
N ILE A 59 8.79 19.30 -0.17
CA ILE A 59 7.34 19.14 -0.19
C ILE A 59 6.78 19.04 -1.62
N ALA A 60 7.46 19.66 -2.60
CA ALA A 60 7.06 19.59 -4.00
C ALA A 60 7.20 18.17 -4.59
N ASP A 61 8.13 17.36 -4.09
CA ASP A 61 8.43 16.02 -4.62
C ASP A 61 7.54 14.94 -3.96
N ARG A 62 6.57 15.37 -3.14
CA ARG A 62 5.61 14.50 -2.43
C ARG A 62 4.97 13.47 -3.37
N ASP A 63 4.55 13.92 -4.55
CA ASP A 63 3.83 13.07 -5.50
C ASP A 63 4.76 12.08 -6.24
N ASP A 64 6.08 12.30 -6.17
CA ASP A 64 7.10 11.41 -6.75
C ASP A 64 7.53 10.30 -5.78
N ILE A 65 7.39 10.50 -4.46
CA ILE A 65 7.74 9.52 -3.42
C ILE A 65 7.13 8.12 -3.66
N PRO A 66 5.85 7.98 -4.06
CA PRO A 66 5.27 6.69 -4.39
C PRO A 66 5.89 6.00 -5.61
N SER A 67 6.59 6.72 -6.47
CA SER A 67 7.25 6.15 -7.66
C SER A 67 8.70 5.74 -7.39
N LEU A 68 9.32 6.27 -6.32
CA LEU A 68 10.72 6.00 -5.99
C LEU A 68 10.99 4.51 -5.84
N PRO A 69 12.09 3.97 -6.42
CA PRO A 69 12.46 2.55 -6.31
C PRO A 69 12.61 2.06 -4.86
N SER A 70 12.91 2.96 -3.93
CA SER A 70 12.98 2.65 -2.51
C SER A 70 11.61 2.25 -1.94
N VAL A 71 10.51 2.79 -2.46
CA VAL A 71 9.14 2.52 -1.99
C VAL A 71 8.45 1.50 -2.91
N SER A 72 8.55 1.68 -4.23
CA SER A 72 7.82 0.88 -5.22
C SER A 72 8.27 -0.59 -5.27
N ASN A 73 9.54 -0.89 -4.95
CA ASN A 73 10.03 -2.27 -4.84
C ASN A 73 9.40 -3.06 -3.68
N LEU A 74 8.72 -2.39 -2.74
CA LEU A 74 8.04 -3.04 -1.62
C LEU A 74 6.55 -3.26 -1.88
N TYR A 75 6.03 -2.86 -3.04
CA TYR A 75 4.61 -2.98 -3.34
C TYR A 75 4.17 -4.44 -3.41
N PRO A 76 3.19 -4.85 -2.59
CA PRO A 76 2.57 -6.15 -2.75
C PRO A 76 1.74 -6.20 -4.04
N SER A 77 1.36 -7.41 -4.45
CA SER A 77 0.55 -7.60 -5.66
C SER A 77 -0.72 -6.76 -5.62
N GLY A 78 -0.98 -6.04 -6.72
CA GLY A 78 -2.13 -5.15 -6.88
C GLY A 78 -2.02 -3.79 -6.16
N PHE A 79 -0.93 -3.52 -5.44
CA PHE A 79 -0.67 -2.21 -4.85
C PHE A 79 0.05 -1.32 -5.86
N THR A 80 -0.40 -0.08 -6.00
CA THR A 80 0.16 0.90 -6.93
C THR A 80 0.44 2.23 -6.24
N ALA A 81 1.15 3.15 -6.91
CA ALA A 81 1.45 4.47 -6.40
C ALA A 81 0.20 5.26 -5.95
N SER A 82 -0.94 5.07 -6.62
CA SER A 82 -2.21 5.74 -6.26
C SER A 82 -2.84 5.21 -4.96
N ASN A 83 -2.39 4.06 -4.48
CA ASN A 83 -2.81 3.49 -3.21
C ASN A 83 -2.02 4.05 -2.03
N LEU A 84 -1.04 4.91 -2.25
CA LEU A 84 -0.25 5.57 -1.21
C LEU A 84 -0.57 7.06 -1.21
N GLN A 85 -1.11 7.55 -0.10
CA GLN A 85 -1.36 8.97 0.11
C GLN A 85 -0.45 9.52 1.20
N ILE A 86 0.16 10.67 0.95
CA ILE A 86 1.02 11.37 1.91
C ILE A 86 0.34 12.70 2.26
N ASP A 87 0.12 13.01 3.52
CA ASP A 87 -0.48 14.26 3.96
C ASP A 87 0.45 14.95 4.98
N TYR A 88 0.50 16.27 4.93
CA TYR A 88 1.22 17.08 5.92
C TYR A 88 0.23 17.62 6.94
N LEU A 89 0.57 17.54 8.23
CA LEU A 89 -0.32 17.89 9.34
C LEU A 89 0.26 19.00 10.20
N ASP A 90 -0.64 19.81 10.76
CA ASP A 90 -0.30 20.84 11.74
C ASP A 90 -0.17 20.27 13.17
N GLU A 91 0.08 21.15 14.14
CA GLU A 91 0.21 20.79 15.56
C GLU A 91 -1.07 20.15 16.13
N ALA A 92 -2.24 20.48 15.58
CA ALA A 92 -3.53 19.90 15.98
C ALA A 92 -3.85 18.59 15.23
N GLY A 93 -3.01 18.17 14.28
CA GLY A 93 -3.22 16.99 13.43
C GLY A 93 -4.16 17.24 12.25
N ALA A 94 -4.50 18.48 11.94
CA ALA A 94 -5.29 18.84 10.77
C ALA A 94 -4.39 18.91 9.52
N SER A 95 -4.96 18.58 8.35
CA SER A 95 -4.21 18.60 7.09
C SER A 95 -3.86 20.05 6.71
N VAL A 96 -2.58 20.30 6.47
CA VAL A 96 -2.07 21.55 5.91
C VAL A 96 -2.21 21.50 4.39
N ASP A 97 -2.73 22.58 3.80
CA ASP A 97 -2.76 22.72 2.36
C ASP A 97 -1.35 23.02 1.83
N VAL A 98 -0.80 22.09 1.07
CA VAL A 98 0.53 22.20 0.43
C VAL A 98 0.45 22.46 -1.07
N SER A 99 -0.73 22.79 -1.59
CA SER A 99 -0.93 23.06 -3.03
C SER A 99 -0.03 24.18 -3.57
N GLY A 100 0.38 25.13 -2.71
CA GLY A 100 1.32 26.21 -3.07
C GLY A 100 2.71 25.72 -3.46
N PHE A 101 3.16 24.57 -2.94
CA PHE A 101 4.44 23.94 -3.32
C PHE A 101 4.34 23.18 -4.66
N LEU A 102 3.14 22.70 -5.00
CA LEU A 102 2.87 21.88 -6.18
C LEU A 102 2.41 22.71 -7.39
N SER A 103 2.08 23.99 -7.20
CA SER A 103 1.63 24.86 -8.29
C SER A 103 2.78 25.21 -9.24
N THR A 104 2.47 25.38 -10.53
CA THR A 104 3.43 25.85 -11.53
C THR A 104 2.93 27.16 -12.14
N PRO A 105 3.57 28.32 -11.87
CA PRO A 105 4.72 28.52 -10.99
C PRO A 105 4.38 28.33 -9.49
N PRO A 106 5.39 28.07 -8.63
CA PRO A 106 5.19 27.97 -7.19
C PRO A 106 4.60 29.25 -6.59
N ALA A 107 3.90 29.12 -5.47
CA ALA A 107 3.39 30.27 -4.72
C ALA A 107 4.54 31.20 -4.27
N SER A 108 4.21 32.44 -3.89
CA SER A 108 5.21 33.39 -3.40
C SER A 108 5.92 32.85 -2.14
N SER A 109 7.19 33.24 -1.95
CA SER A 109 8.01 32.77 -0.83
C SER A 109 7.36 33.02 0.54
N ASP A 110 6.59 34.09 0.70
CA ASP A 110 5.87 34.38 1.95
C ASP A 110 4.79 33.33 2.25
N VAL A 111 4.06 32.87 1.23
CA VAL A 111 3.03 31.84 1.37
C VAL A 111 3.67 30.49 1.67
N LEU A 112 4.75 30.14 0.96
CA LEU A 112 5.48 28.90 1.17
C LEU A 112 6.09 28.83 2.58
N ASN A 113 6.70 29.92 3.06
CA ASN A 113 7.26 29.99 4.41
C ASN A 113 6.18 29.86 5.50
N ALA A 114 5.00 30.48 5.29
CA ALA A 114 3.88 30.36 6.20
C ALA A 114 3.33 28.93 6.26
N GLN A 115 3.16 28.28 5.10
CA GLN A 115 2.73 26.87 5.02
C GLN A 115 3.76 25.95 5.66
N PHE A 116 5.05 26.15 5.38
CA PHE A 116 6.14 25.38 5.96
C PHE A 116 6.14 25.43 7.50
N ALA A 117 5.94 26.63 8.07
CA ALA A 117 5.92 26.81 9.52
C ALA A 117 4.76 26.06 10.22
N GLN A 118 3.66 25.82 9.50
CA GLN A 118 2.48 25.10 10.00
C GLN A 118 2.71 23.59 10.05
N ILE A 119 3.53 23.02 9.16
CA ILE A 119 3.77 21.59 9.09
C ILE A 119 4.56 21.12 10.32
N LYS A 120 3.97 20.19 11.09
CA LYS A 120 4.60 19.55 12.27
C LYS A 120 4.73 18.05 12.12
N TYR A 121 3.79 17.42 11.44
CA TYR A 121 3.80 15.98 11.22
C TYR A 121 3.59 15.64 9.75
N VAL A 122 4.05 14.46 9.37
CA VAL A 122 3.85 13.86 8.06
C VAL A 122 3.15 12.53 8.26
N ARG A 123 2.08 12.31 7.51
CA ARG A 123 1.28 11.09 7.53
C ARG A 123 1.38 10.41 6.18
N ALA A 124 1.80 9.15 6.16
CA ALA A 124 1.66 8.29 4.99
C ALA A 124 0.58 7.23 5.27
N ARG A 125 -0.34 7.04 4.34
CA ARG A 125 -1.50 6.16 4.50
C ARG A 125 -1.74 5.34 3.24
N ALA A 126 -2.08 4.07 3.42
CA ALA A 126 -2.57 3.22 2.35
C ALA A 126 -4.07 3.44 2.12
N VAL A 127 -4.46 3.69 0.87
CA VAL A 127 -5.83 3.99 0.46
C VAL A 127 -6.29 3.08 -0.67
N ASN A 128 -7.57 2.66 -0.61
CA ASN A 128 -8.23 1.91 -1.69
C ASN A 128 -7.50 0.65 -2.15
N TYR A 129 -6.70 0.03 -1.28
CA TYR A 129 -6.10 -1.27 -1.56
C TYR A 129 -7.07 -2.39 -1.16
N THR A 130 -7.23 -3.36 -2.04
CA THR A 130 -8.04 -4.56 -1.78
C THR A 130 -7.27 -5.77 -2.27
N PHE A 131 -7.19 -6.80 -1.44
CA PHE A 131 -6.55 -8.04 -1.83
C PHE A 131 -7.57 -8.94 -2.50
N GLN A 132 -7.30 -9.35 -3.73
CA GLN A 132 -8.12 -10.31 -4.46
C GLN A 132 -7.54 -11.71 -4.28
N PHE A 133 -8.33 -12.59 -3.66
CA PHE A 133 -8.02 -14.02 -3.63
C PHE A 133 -8.17 -14.60 -5.04
N PHE A 134 -7.52 -15.72 -5.36
CA PHE A 134 -7.65 -16.35 -6.68
C PHE A 134 -8.64 -17.53 -6.62
N VAL A 135 -8.34 -18.55 -5.82
CA VAL A 135 -9.16 -19.72 -5.56
C VAL A 135 -10.40 -19.36 -4.77
N LEU A 136 -10.26 -18.59 -3.68
CA LEU A 136 -11.43 -18.18 -2.89
C LEU A 136 -12.35 -17.22 -3.66
N ALA A 137 -11.81 -16.37 -4.54
CA ALA A 137 -12.66 -15.53 -5.40
C ALA A 137 -13.42 -16.36 -6.44
N ALA A 138 -12.78 -17.36 -7.04
CA ALA A 138 -13.44 -18.26 -7.98
C ALA A 138 -14.56 -19.10 -7.35
N LEU A 139 -14.42 -19.47 -6.07
CA LEU A 139 -15.36 -20.36 -5.39
C LEU A 139 -16.51 -19.60 -4.70
N ILE A 140 -16.21 -18.50 -4.02
CA ILE A 140 -17.16 -17.77 -3.15
C ILE A 140 -17.08 -16.25 -3.30
N ASN A 141 -16.37 -15.75 -4.31
CA ASN A 141 -16.17 -14.31 -4.55
C ASN A 141 -15.59 -13.57 -3.33
N ALA A 142 -14.65 -14.21 -2.62
CA ALA A 142 -14.03 -13.61 -1.46
C ALA A 142 -13.14 -12.42 -1.85
N VAL A 143 -13.27 -11.32 -1.11
CA VAL A 143 -12.40 -10.15 -1.21
C VAL A 143 -11.80 -9.88 0.16
N GLY A 144 -10.49 -9.69 0.21
CA GLY A 144 -9.79 -9.28 1.43
C GLY A 144 -9.80 -7.76 1.56
N SER A 145 -10.53 -7.23 2.55
CA SER A 145 -10.32 -5.84 2.95
C SER A 145 -8.96 -5.74 3.64
N THR A 146 -8.17 -4.75 3.28
CA THR A 146 -6.98 -4.40 4.05
C THR A 146 -7.34 -3.33 5.07
N PRO A 147 -6.87 -3.45 6.32
CA PRO A 147 -7.02 -2.37 7.30
C PRO A 147 -6.43 -1.06 6.78
N ALA A 148 -6.92 0.06 7.30
CA ALA A 148 -6.27 1.35 7.07
C ALA A 148 -4.91 1.33 7.78
N PHE A 149 -3.83 1.20 7.00
CA PHE A 149 -2.47 1.40 7.50
C PHE A 149 -2.11 2.86 7.36
N GLU A 150 -1.74 3.48 8.47
CA GLU A 150 -1.21 4.83 8.50
C GLU A 150 0.00 4.91 9.42
N THR A 151 0.96 5.72 9.02
CA THR A 151 2.15 6.02 9.81
C THR A 151 2.29 7.55 9.88
N ILE A 152 2.42 8.08 11.11
CA ILE A 152 2.61 9.51 11.37
C ILE A 152 3.97 9.71 12.04
N LEU A 153 4.81 10.55 11.44
CA LEU A 153 6.11 10.95 11.99
C LEU A 153 6.18 12.48 12.12
N PRO A 154 6.98 13.01 13.06
CA PRO A 154 7.30 14.43 13.08
C PRO A 154 8.07 14.84 11.81
N ALA A 155 7.78 16.03 11.29
CA ALA A 155 8.53 16.59 10.17
C ALA A 155 9.98 16.92 10.59
N GLU A 156 10.93 16.65 9.70
CA GLU A 156 12.35 16.90 9.93
C GLU A 156 12.83 18.07 9.04
N SER A 157 13.68 17.78 8.05
CA SER A 157 14.28 18.81 7.19
C SER A 157 13.33 19.30 6.09
N LEU A 158 12.37 18.47 5.68
CA LEU A 158 11.46 18.76 4.56
C LEU A 158 12.18 19.34 3.32
N GLY A 159 13.38 18.82 3.01
CA GLY A 159 14.21 19.19 1.87
C GLY A 159 15.00 20.49 2.00
N ILE A 160 14.80 21.24 3.10
CA ILE A 160 15.47 22.53 3.33
C ILE A 160 16.79 22.33 4.05
N LEU A 161 17.89 22.60 3.36
CA LEU A 161 19.24 22.60 3.95
C LEU A 161 19.48 23.88 4.77
N ARG A 162 20.26 23.74 5.85
CA ARG A 162 20.72 24.88 6.66
C ARG A 162 21.56 25.83 5.77
N PRO A 163 21.36 27.17 5.85
CA PRO A 163 22.00 28.10 4.93
C PRO A 163 23.48 28.28 5.28
N GLU A 164 24.33 27.40 4.76
CA GLU A 164 25.80 27.49 4.83
C GLU A 164 26.39 28.01 3.49
N GLY A 165 25.60 28.71 2.66
CA GLY A 165 26.11 29.49 1.53
C GLY A 165 25.33 29.46 0.22
N THR A 166 24.32 28.59 0.07
CA THR A 166 23.46 28.53 -1.13
C THR A 166 22.07 28.01 -0.79
N ASN A 167 21.02 28.57 -1.39
CA ASN A 167 19.62 28.11 -1.26
C ASN A 167 19.43 26.81 -2.07
N VAL A 168 20.12 25.74 -1.68
CA VAL A 168 20.04 24.45 -2.37
C VAL A 168 18.91 23.63 -1.74
N ILE A 169 17.90 23.34 -2.54
CA ILE A 169 16.84 22.38 -2.22
C ILE A 169 17.35 21.01 -2.66
N THR A 170 17.25 20.00 -1.80
CA THR A 170 17.61 18.62 -2.16
C THR A 170 16.37 17.90 -2.65
N ASP A 171 16.43 17.42 -3.88
CA ASP A 171 15.43 16.58 -4.54
C ASP A 171 15.48 15.14 -4.01
N CYS A 172 14.40 14.40 -4.22
CA CYS A 172 14.26 12.98 -3.92
C CYS A 172 14.31 12.12 -5.20
#